data_AF-A0A8J5R2N4-F1
#
_entry.id   AF-A0A8J5R2N4-F1
#
_cell.length_a   1.000
_cell.length_b   1.000
_cell.length_c   1.000
_cell.angle_alpha   90.00
_cell.angle_beta   90.00
_cell.angle_gamma   90.00
#
_symmetry.space_group_name_H-M   'P 1'
#
loop_
_entity.id
_entity.type
_entity.pdbx_description
1 polymer ?
#
loop_
_entity_poly.entity_id
_entity_poly.type
_entity_poly.pdbx_seq_one_letter_code
_entity_poly.pdbx_strand_id
1 'polypeptide(L)'
;MAETATSVLSVEEMLPAVAQGAIGIACRSDDDQMMNYLSSLNHEDTRLAVACEREFLAVLDGNCRTPIAAYAYRDKDGNCSFRGLLASPDGSIVYETSRTGSYDLDGMVEMGKDAGHELKAKAGPGFFDSLQ
;
A
#
# COMPACT_ATOMS: atom_id res chain seq x y z
N MET A 1 14.26 16.77 10.54
CA MET A 1 13.34 15.67 10.89
C MET A 1 13.89 14.82 12.03
N ALA A 2 15.12 14.29 11.95
CA ALA A 2 15.73 13.54 13.06
C ALA A 2 15.86 14.36 14.36
N GLU A 3 16.10 15.67 14.26
CA GLU A 3 16.23 16.57 15.41
C GLU A 3 14.89 17.00 16.03
N THR A 4 13.75 16.61 15.45
CA THR A 4 12.41 17.06 15.87
C THR A 4 11.47 15.91 16.21
N ALA A 5 11.75 14.69 15.73
CA ALA A 5 10.96 13.52 16.03
C ALA A 5 11.13 13.12 17.50
N THR A 6 10.02 13.01 18.25
CA THR A 6 10.04 12.53 19.64
C THR A 6 10.19 11.02 19.74
N SER A 7 9.67 10.29 18.75
CA SER A 7 9.79 8.84 18.61
C SER A 7 9.50 8.41 17.17
N VAL A 8 9.93 7.19 16.83
CA VAL A 8 9.48 6.48 15.63
C VAL A 8 8.45 5.46 16.09
N LEU A 9 7.25 5.51 15.53
CA LEU A 9 6.21 4.53 15.80
C LEU A 9 6.51 3.26 14.99
N SER A 10 6.37 2.11 15.64
CA SER A 10 6.48 0.82 14.95
C SER A 10 5.29 0.60 14.00
N VAL A 11 5.47 -0.31 13.04
CA VAL A 11 4.42 -0.68 12.07
C VAL A 11 3.26 -1.42 12.78
N GLU A 12 3.53 -2.02 13.93
CA GLU A 12 2.54 -2.61 14.83
C GLU A 12 1.69 -1.55 15.53
N GLU A 13 2.29 -0.42 15.93
CA GLU A 13 1.59 0.70 16.56
C GLU A 13 0.81 1.55 15.56
N MET A 14 1.40 1.82 14.39
CA MET A 14 0.80 2.67 13.36
C MET A 14 1.16 2.15 11.98
N LEU A 15 0.21 1.47 11.33
CA LEU A 15 0.39 1.00 9.96
C LEU A 15 0.58 2.20 9.02
N PRO A 16 1.63 2.24 8.18
CA PRO A 16 1.89 3.34 7.27
C PRO A 16 0.80 3.57 6.23
N ALA A 17 0.74 4.79 5.71
CA ALA A 17 -0.04 5.06 4.51
C ALA A 17 0.53 4.29 3.31
N VAL A 18 -0.34 3.99 2.33
CA VAL A 18 0.04 3.33 1.07
C VAL A 18 1.20 4.09 0.41
N ALA A 19 2.29 3.37 0.12
CA ALA A 19 3.52 3.85 -0.48
C ALA A 19 4.28 4.92 0.35
N GLN A 20 4.06 5.00 1.66
CA GLN A 20 4.76 5.96 2.52
C GLN A 20 6.28 5.76 2.48
N GLY A 21 7.01 6.85 2.21
CA GLY A 21 8.47 6.86 2.13
C GLY A 21 9.04 6.56 0.74
N ALA A 22 8.21 6.10 -0.21
CA ALA A 22 8.62 5.94 -1.60
C ALA A 22 8.48 7.25 -2.39
N ILE A 23 9.41 7.50 -3.31
CA ILE A 23 9.33 8.61 -4.27
C ILE A 23 8.94 8.04 -5.63
N GLY A 24 7.79 8.44 -6.15
CA GLY A 24 7.34 8.12 -7.51
C GLY A 24 7.68 9.24 -8.49
N ILE A 25 8.19 8.89 -9.67
CA ILE A 25 8.43 9.82 -10.77
C ILE A 25 7.50 9.47 -11.93
N ALA A 26 6.73 10.43 -12.40
CA ALA A 26 5.84 10.26 -13.55
C ALA A 26 6.44 10.91 -14.80
N CYS A 27 6.29 10.25 -15.94
CA CYS A 27 6.54 10.81 -17.26
C CYS A 27 5.40 10.43 -18.21
N ARG A 28 5.42 10.95 -19.43
CA ARG A 28 4.42 10.56 -20.45
C ARG A 28 4.66 9.10 -20.85
N SER A 29 3.58 8.38 -21.12
CA SER A 29 3.64 6.96 -21.49
C SER A 29 4.28 6.69 -22.85
N ASP A 30 4.38 7.71 -23.71
CA ASP A 30 4.97 7.64 -25.06
C ASP A 30 6.38 8.25 -25.14
N ASP A 31 7.01 8.58 -24.01
CA ASP A 31 8.35 9.15 -23.93
C ASP A 31 9.40 8.10 -23.56
N ASP A 32 9.75 7.25 -24.53
CA ASP A 32 10.74 6.17 -24.36
C ASP A 32 12.09 6.69 -23.88
N GLN A 33 12.47 7.91 -24.28
CA GLN A 33 13.71 8.54 -23.84
C GLN A 33 13.69 8.79 -22.33
N MET A 34 12.62 9.36 -21.80
CA MET A 34 12.47 9.56 -20.36
C MET A 34 12.37 8.24 -19.60
N MET A 35 11.62 7.26 -20.12
CA MET A 35 11.52 5.94 -19.50
C MET A 35 12.90 5.28 -19.35
N ASN A 36 13.76 5.39 -20.36
CA ASN A 36 15.13 4.86 -20.29
C ASN A 36 15.95 5.52 -19.18
N TYR A 37 15.88 6.86 -19.02
CA TYR A 37 16.59 7.53 -17.93
C TYR A 37 16.05 7.13 -16.55
N LEU A 38 14.72 7.08 -16.39
CA LEU A 38 14.08 6.77 -15.12
C LEU A 38 14.30 5.32 -14.68
N SER A 39 14.46 4.38 -15.62
CA SER A 39 14.72 2.97 -15.32
C SER A 39 15.91 2.75 -14.38
N SER A 40 16.95 3.59 -14.48
CA SER A 40 18.15 3.53 -13.65
C SER A 40 17.94 3.96 -12.20
N LEU A 41 16.87 4.72 -11.93
CA LEU A 41 16.51 5.20 -10.60
C LEU A 41 15.56 4.23 -9.87
N ASN A 42 14.98 3.28 -10.60
CA ASN A 42 13.96 2.39 -10.04
C ASN A 42 14.59 1.33 -9.12
N HIS A 43 14.15 1.33 -7.86
CA HIS A 43 14.48 0.27 -6.92
C HIS A 43 13.42 -0.83 -6.97
N GLU A 44 13.81 -2.00 -7.51
CA GLU A 44 12.85 -3.07 -7.84
C GLU A 44 12.08 -3.59 -6.61
N ASP A 45 12.75 -3.76 -5.47
CA ASP A 45 12.12 -4.28 -4.27
C ASP A 45 11.03 -3.34 -3.72
N THR A 46 11.29 -2.02 -3.78
CA THR A 46 10.31 -0.98 -3.43
C THR A 46 9.19 -0.91 -4.47
N ARG A 47 9.50 -1.05 -5.76
CA ARG A 47 8.48 -1.06 -6.83
C ARG A 47 7.45 -2.16 -6.59
N LEU A 48 7.91 -3.36 -6.23
CA LEU A 48 7.06 -4.51 -5.95
C LEU A 48 6.20 -4.30 -4.70
N ALA A 49 6.77 -3.80 -3.59
CA ALA A 49 6.02 -3.44 -2.38
C ALA A 49 4.90 -2.44 -2.70
N VAL A 50 5.26 -1.34 -3.37
CA VAL A 50 4.33 -0.28 -3.75
C VAL A 50 3.26 -0.79 -4.71
N ALA A 51 3.57 -1.73 -5.60
CA ALA A 51 2.55 -2.34 -6.47
C ALA A 51 1.47 -3.05 -5.66
N CYS A 52 1.84 -3.89 -4.69
CA CYS A 52 0.89 -4.56 -3.79
C CYS A 52 0.02 -3.56 -3.03
N GLU A 53 0.65 -2.57 -2.38
CA GLU A 53 -0.06 -1.57 -1.58
C GLU A 53 -1.02 -0.70 -2.42
N ARG A 54 -0.63 -0.36 -3.66
CA ARG A 54 -1.47 0.45 -4.56
C ARG A 54 -2.64 -0.33 -5.14
N GLU A 55 -2.49 -1.62 -5.44
CA GLU A 55 -3.60 -2.47 -5.87
C GLU A 55 -4.63 -2.62 -4.75
N PHE A 56 -4.18 -2.79 -3.51
CA PHE A 56 -5.04 -2.78 -2.33
C PHE A 56 -5.84 -1.47 -2.21
N LEU A 57 -5.18 -0.32 -2.31
CA LEU A 57 -5.83 1.00 -2.28
C LEU A 57 -6.83 1.17 -3.43
N ALA A 58 -6.47 0.73 -4.64
CA ALA A 58 -7.30 0.87 -5.83
C ALA A 58 -8.60 0.06 -5.72
N VAL A 59 -8.56 -1.16 -5.19
CA VAL A 59 -9.76 -1.97 -4.98
C VAL A 59 -10.73 -1.33 -3.98
N LEU A 60 -10.19 -0.68 -2.96
CA LEU A 60 -10.94 0.07 -1.94
C LEU A 60 -11.41 1.45 -2.41
N ASP A 61 -11.07 1.86 -3.65
CA ASP A 61 -11.37 3.18 -4.20
C ASP A 61 -10.88 4.32 -3.29
N GLY A 62 -9.72 4.11 -2.66
CA GLY A 62 -9.16 5.01 -1.67
C GLY A 62 -8.33 6.16 -2.24
N ASN A 63 -8.13 7.19 -1.43
CA ASN A 63 -7.29 8.34 -1.74
C ASN A 63 -6.51 8.83 -0.51
N CYS A 64 -5.83 9.98 -0.61
CA CYS A 64 -5.00 10.50 0.49
C CYS A 64 -5.77 10.92 1.76
N ARG A 65 -7.10 10.96 1.72
CA ARG A 65 -7.97 11.31 2.84
C ARG A 65 -8.73 10.12 3.41
N THR A 66 -8.73 8.99 2.72
CA THR A 66 -9.40 7.79 3.24
C THR A 66 -8.54 7.15 4.33
N PRO A 67 -9.13 6.72 5.45
CA PRO A 67 -8.44 6.04 6.56
C PRO A 67 -8.05 4.61 6.17
N ILE A 68 -7.11 4.51 5.23
CA ILE A 68 -6.59 3.27 4.64
C ILE A 68 -5.08 3.26 4.83
N ALA A 69 -4.57 2.16 5.35
CA ALA A 69 -3.14 1.93 5.55
C ALA A 69 -2.75 0.58 4.93
N ALA A 70 -1.53 0.50 4.41
CA ALA A 70 -1.00 -0.72 3.81
C ALA A 70 0.51 -0.72 3.87
N TYR A 71 1.10 -1.89 4.13
CA TYR A 71 2.54 -2.07 4.14
C TYR A 71 2.90 -3.46 3.63
N ALA A 72 3.72 -3.50 2.59
CA ALA A 72 4.29 -4.71 2.01
C ALA A 72 5.82 -4.69 2.14
N TYR A 73 6.42 -5.80 2.55
CA TYR A 73 7.88 -5.91 2.59
C TYR A 73 8.33 -7.34 2.34
N ARG A 74 9.58 -7.49 1.87
CA ARG A 74 10.22 -8.79 1.70
C ARG A 74 10.73 -9.28 3.05
N ASP A 75 10.25 -10.45 3.48
CA ASP A 75 10.72 -11.08 4.71
C ASP A 75 12.08 -11.77 4.52
N LYS A 76 12.60 -12.31 5.63
CA LYS A 76 13.90 -13.00 5.68
C LYS A 76 13.96 -14.27 4.81
N ASP A 77 12.81 -14.85 4.49
CA ASP A 77 12.67 -16.07 3.70
C ASP A 77 12.44 -15.75 2.21
N GLY A 78 12.41 -14.45 1.86
CA GLY A 78 12.27 -13.94 0.50
C GLY A 78 10.83 -13.78 0.02
N ASN A 79 9.85 -13.99 0.90
CA ASN A 79 8.43 -13.87 0.60
C ASN A 79 7.92 -12.46 0.89
N CYS A 80 6.77 -12.11 0.36
CA CYS A 80 6.03 -10.93 0.79
C CYS A 80 5.36 -11.18 2.13
N SER A 81 5.45 -10.19 3.00
CA SER A 81 4.60 -10.00 4.17
C SER A 81 3.82 -8.71 3.97
N PHE A 82 2.50 -8.82 3.86
CA PHE A 82 1.59 -7.70 3.64
C PHE A 82 0.64 -7.53 4.82
N ARG A 83 0.41 -6.28 5.22
CA ARG A 83 -0.66 -5.87 6.15
C ARG A 83 -1.47 -4.74 5.53
N GLY A 84 -2.79 -4.80 5.67
CA GLY A 84 -3.72 -3.77 5.21
C GLY A 84 -4.77 -3.46 6.28
N LEU A 85 -5.20 -2.20 6.34
CA LEU A 85 -6.19 -1.70 7.29
C LEU A 85 -7.16 -0.73 6.62
N LEU A 86 -8.43 -0.81 7.00
CA LEU A 86 -9.50 0.11 6.64
C LEU A 86 -10.25 0.50 7.92
N ALA A 87 -10.34 1.78 8.24
CA ALA A 87 -11.04 2.26 9.43
C ALA A 87 -12.18 3.24 9.11
N SER A 88 -13.09 3.49 10.05
CA SER A 88 -14.02 4.62 9.98
C SER A 88 -13.27 5.93 10.31
N PRO A 89 -13.75 7.11 9.88
CA PRO A 89 -13.07 8.39 10.15
C PRO A 89 -12.91 8.70 11.64
N ASP A 90 -13.83 8.21 12.47
CA ASP A 90 -13.80 8.35 13.93
C ASP A 90 -13.03 7.21 14.64
N GLY A 91 -12.52 6.23 13.90
CA GLY A 91 -11.79 5.07 14.42
C GLY A 91 -12.65 4.06 15.19
N SER A 92 -13.98 4.21 15.22
CA SER A 92 -14.89 3.29 15.93
C SER A 92 -14.95 1.90 15.29
N ILE A 93 -14.68 1.80 13.99
CA ILE A 93 -14.63 0.55 13.23
C ILE A 93 -13.25 0.44 12.58
N VAL A 94 -12.62 -0.72 12.73
CA VAL A 94 -11.33 -1.05 12.08
C VAL A 94 -11.41 -2.46 11.51
N TYR A 95 -11.09 -2.61 10.23
CA TYR A 95 -10.92 -3.88 9.55
C TYR A 95 -9.45 -4.05 9.17
N GLU A 96 -8.88 -5.20 9.52
CA GLU A 96 -7.50 -5.55 9.20
C GLU A 96 -7.45 -6.84 8.37
N THR A 97 -6.37 -6.95 7.58
CA THR A 97 -6.04 -8.15 6.81
C THR A 97 -4.52 -8.30 6.69
N SER A 98 -4.07 -9.53 6.45
CA SER A 98 -2.67 -9.85 6.20
C SER A 98 -2.53 -10.95 5.15
N ARG A 99 -1.39 -10.96 4.46
CA ARG A 99 -1.06 -11.97 3.44
C ARG A 99 0.43 -12.30 3.47
N THR A 100 0.74 -13.50 3.02
CA THR A 100 2.10 -13.92 2.67
C THR A 100 2.10 -14.61 1.31
N GLY A 101 3.20 -14.52 0.57
CA GLY A 101 3.25 -15.07 -0.79
C GLY A 101 4.51 -14.70 -1.56
N SER A 102 4.51 -14.96 -2.88
CA SER A 102 5.67 -14.67 -3.73
C SER A 102 5.96 -13.17 -3.79
N TYR A 103 7.24 -12.83 -3.80
CA TYR A 103 7.72 -11.45 -3.98
C TYR A 103 8.13 -11.21 -5.45
N ASP A 104 7.18 -11.44 -6.34
CA ASP A 104 7.24 -11.14 -7.77
C ASP A 104 6.02 -10.29 -8.19
N LEU A 105 6.07 -9.68 -9.37
CA LEU A 105 5.05 -8.69 -9.75
C LEU A 105 3.63 -9.26 -9.72
N ASP A 106 3.43 -10.46 -10.26
CA ASP A 106 2.11 -11.09 -10.33
C ASP A 106 1.60 -11.44 -8.93
N GLY A 107 2.44 -12.03 -8.07
CA GLY A 107 2.08 -12.33 -6.69
C GLY A 107 1.73 -11.09 -5.88
N MET A 108 2.51 -10.02 -6.04
CA MET A 108 2.29 -8.75 -5.34
C MET A 108 0.97 -8.08 -5.77
N VAL A 109 0.69 -8.07 -7.08
CA VAL A 109 -0.56 -7.49 -7.62
C VAL A 109 -1.78 -8.27 -7.14
N GLU A 110 -1.76 -9.60 -7.24
CA GLU A 110 -2.90 -10.42 -6.85
C GLU A 110 -3.14 -10.39 -5.33
N MET A 111 -2.07 -10.34 -4.53
CA MET A 111 -2.16 -10.20 -3.08
C MET A 111 -2.83 -8.89 -2.66
N GLY A 112 -2.43 -7.76 -3.27
CA GLY A 112 -3.03 -6.46 -3.00
C GLY A 112 -4.53 -6.44 -3.34
N LYS A 113 -4.90 -6.98 -4.51
CA LYS A 113 -6.31 -7.06 -4.92
C LYS A 113 -7.14 -7.94 -4.00
N ASP A 114 -6.65 -9.14 -3.69
CA ASP A 114 -7.35 -10.10 -2.84
C ASP A 114 -7.62 -9.52 -1.44
N ALA A 115 -6.61 -8.90 -0.83
CA ALA A 115 -6.75 -8.21 0.44
C ALA A 115 -7.76 -7.05 0.38
N GLY A 116 -7.76 -6.28 -0.71
CA GLY A 116 -8.70 -5.18 -0.92
C GLY A 116 -10.14 -5.67 -1.05
N HIS A 117 -10.36 -6.75 -1.81
CA HIS A 117 -11.69 -7.35 -1.98
C HIS A 117 -12.22 -7.91 -0.66
N GLU A 118 -11.36 -8.54 0.14
CA GLU A 118 -11.73 -9.01 1.48
C GLU A 118 -12.25 -7.86 2.35
N LEU A 119 -11.49 -6.77 2.46
CA LEU A 119 -11.90 -5.65 3.31
C LEU A 119 -13.14 -4.93 2.76
N LYS A 120 -13.24 -4.78 1.44
CA LYS A 120 -14.43 -4.22 0.79
C LYS A 120 -15.69 -5.04 1.10
N ALA A 121 -15.58 -6.36 1.06
CA ALA A 121 -16.68 -7.27 1.40
C ALA A 121 -17.05 -7.21 2.89
N LYS A 122 -16.05 -7.13 3.79
CA LYS A 122 -16.28 -7.00 5.25
C LYS A 122 -16.93 -5.67 5.64
N ALA A 123 -16.52 -4.57 5.00
CA ALA A 123 -17.04 -3.24 5.26
C ALA A 123 -18.48 -3.07 4.74
N GLY A 124 -18.80 -3.69 3.61
CA GLY A 124 -20.11 -3.61 3.00
C GLY A 124 -20.38 -2.28 2.27
N PRO A 125 -21.53 -2.18 1.57
CA PRO A 125 -21.78 -1.11 0.60
C PRO A 125 -21.89 0.30 1.20
N GLY A 126 -22.36 0.44 2.44
CA GLY A 126 -22.58 1.77 3.07
C GLY A 126 -21.38 2.33 3.81
N PHE A 127 -20.28 1.59 3.92
CA PHE A 127 -19.10 2.06 4.67
C PHE A 127 -18.40 3.21 3.95
N PHE A 128 -18.24 3.09 2.63
CA PHE A 128 -17.51 4.05 1.80
C PHE A 128 -18.28 5.35 1.56
N ASP A 129 -19.61 5.35 1.70
CA ASP A 129 -20.44 6.56 1.62
C ASP A 129 -20.05 7.59 2.69
N SER A 130 -19.50 7.12 3.82
CA SER A 130 -19.02 7.96 4.92
C SER A 130 -17.58 8.47 4.76
N LEU A 131 -16.88 8.04 3.71
CA LEU A 131 -15.46 8.31 3.47
C LEU A 131 -15.18 9.37 2.38
N GLN A 132 -16.21 9.86 1.68
CA GLN A 132 -16.14 10.91 0.67
C GLN A 132 -16.25 12.32 1.26
#